data_AF-A0A8T3XFQ6-F1
#
_entry.id   AF-A0A8T3XFQ6-F1
#
_cell.length_a   1.000
_cell.length_b   1.000
_cell.length_c   1.000
_cell.angle_alpha   90.00
_cell.angle_beta   90.00
_cell.angle_gamma   90.00
#
_symmetry.space_group_name_H-M   'P 1'
#
loop_
_entity.id
_entity.type
_entity.pdbx_description
1 polymer ?
#
loop_
_entity_poly.entity_id
_entity_poly.type
_entity_poly.pdbx_seq_one_letter_code
_entity_poly.pdbx_strand_id
1 'polypeptide(L)'
;MTSQTTLNRRYTTDRLYDIVLAEAKNFLVLPDDVAKLCLQDEQRTKALMDIISETTLPDTLGADIGAGSGILGFAFLNAGGRYLFSVEKSPRWADFIRKLAYQLGFHEQMKVYTADATTVRLEPHPPIDYVIAELVSTGLSREPLVQAVKNIRQYASPNAIYLPLWVISEIVVHTGRRSGNGSKPLTKPKIYDVVHMPSVSATGVDCEVELEAINEGKPEHVALDTTLIGPNGLPIGKFDTLCGSFSVPLSFEDPSASLLVKMAGPFTTPKVSIGQRIIVRIDYQYGEVIDCEYGRPQKTFRWSCRKL
;
A
#
# COMPACT_ATOMS: atom_id res chain seq x y z
N MET A 1 46.06 -12.09 9.94
CA MET A 1 45.11 -11.20 10.62
C MET A 1 45.10 -9.87 9.88
N THR A 2 44.19 -9.71 8.93
CA THR A 2 43.91 -8.44 8.23
C THR A 2 42.41 -8.22 8.34
N SER A 3 42.01 -7.80 9.53
CA SER A 3 40.66 -7.40 9.90
C SER A 3 40.73 -5.90 10.18
N GLN A 4 39.67 -5.17 9.79
CA GLN A 4 39.41 -3.74 10.00
C GLN A 4 39.83 -2.78 8.88
N THR A 5 39.01 -2.68 7.82
CA THR A 5 38.47 -1.40 7.30
C THR A 5 37.42 -1.66 6.21
N THR A 6 36.25 -2.19 6.57
CA THR A 6 35.03 -2.02 5.75
C THR A 6 34.10 -1.02 6.45
N LEU A 7 34.69 0.04 7.03
CA LEU A 7 33.95 1.09 7.72
C LEU A 7 33.22 1.98 6.71
N ASN A 8 31.89 2.02 6.84
CA ASN A 8 31.03 3.17 6.57
C ASN A 8 31.07 3.79 5.17
N ARG A 9 30.91 3.00 4.10
CA ARG A 9 30.54 3.59 2.82
C ARG A 9 29.05 3.95 2.84
N ARG A 10 28.74 5.18 3.26
CA ARG A 10 27.40 5.76 3.08
C ARG A 10 27.28 6.28 1.65
N TYR A 11 26.26 5.81 0.94
CA TYR A 11 25.86 6.28 -0.37
C TYR A 11 24.90 7.46 -0.21
N THR A 12 24.91 8.41 -1.15
CA THR A 12 23.78 9.34 -1.28
C THR A 12 22.54 8.58 -1.76
N THR A 13 21.33 9.12 -1.52
CA THR A 13 20.07 8.56 -2.02
C THR A 13 20.16 8.26 -3.52
N ASP A 14 20.60 9.24 -4.32
CA ASP A 14 20.78 9.08 -5.77
C ASP A 14 21.73 7.94 -6.13
N ARG A 15 22.89 7.88 -5.45
CA ARG A 15 23.90 6.89 -5.79
C ARG A 15 23.44 5.48 -5.46
N LEU A 16 22.75 5.30 -4.32
CA LEU A 16 22.20 4.01 -3.94
C LEU A 16 21.12 3.57 -4.93
N TYR A 17 20.18 4.47 -5.23
CA TYR A 17 19.11 4.24 -6.21
C TYR A 17 19.68 3.81 -7.58
N ASP A 18 20.67 4.53 -8.10
CA ASP A 18 21.30 4.23 -9.40
C ASP A 18 21.94 2.85 -9.44
N ILE A 19 22.63 2.44 -8.36
CA ILE A 19 23.27 1.12 -8.28
C ILE A 19 22.20 0.02 -8.31
N VAL A 20 21.17 0.14 -7.48
CA VAL A 20 20.11 -0.88 -7.39
C VAL A 20 19.32 -0.96 -8.69
N LEU A 21 18.96 0.18 -9.29
CA LEU A 21 18.24 0.23 -10.55
C LEU A 21 19.05 -0.40 -11.70
N ALA A 22 20.36 -0.13 -11.76
CA ALA A 22 21.23 -0.71 -12.78
C ALA A 22 21.34 -2.24 -12.64
N GLU A 23 21.53 -2.75 -11.41
CA GLU A 23 21.58 -4.19 -11.16
C GLU A 23 20.23 -4.86 -11.44
N ALA A 24 19.11 -4.25 -11.03
CA ALA A 24 17.76 -4.78 -11.27
C ALA A 24 17.44 -4.88 -12.77
N LYS A 25 17.85 -3.88 -13.58
CA LYS A 25 17.70 -3.92 -15.04
C LYS A 25 18.44 -5.11 -15.67
N ASN A 26 19.63 -5.43 -15.20
CA ASN A 26 20.41 -6.57 -15.68
C ASN A 26 19.87 -7.91 -15.17
N PHE A 27 19.20 -7.90 -14.02
CA PHE A 27 18.67 -9.09 -13.38
C PHE A 27 17.31 -9.53 -13.94
N LEU A 28 16.52 -8.61 -14.51
CA LEU A 28 15.12 -8.84 -14.90
C LEU A 28 14.88 -8.78 -16.42
N VAL A 29 14.72 -9.96 -17.00
CA VAL A 29 14.35 -10.17 -18.42
C VAL A 29 12.83 -10.05 -18.65
N LEU A 30 11.99 -10.08 -17.61
CA LEU A 30 10.54 -10.07 -17.78
C LEU A 30 9.95 -8.64 -17.74
N PRO A 31 9.00 -8.31 -18.64
CA PRO A 31 8.43 -6.96 -18.75
C PRO A 31 7.37 -6.61 -17.68
N ASP A 32 6.74 -7.59 -17.01
CA ASP A 32 5.56 -7.36 -16.14
C ASP A 32 5.82 -7.57 -14.64
N ASP A 33 7.04 -7.32 -14.17
CA ASP A 33 7.39 -7.49 -12.75
C ASP A 33 7.01 -6.22 -11.95
N VAL A 34 6.01 -6.31 -11.08
CA VAL A 34 5.50 -5.18 -10.27
C VAL A 34 6.63 -4.53 -9.45
N ALA A 35 7.53 -5.30 -8.85
CA ALA A 35 8.64 -4.75 -8.08
C ALA A 35 9.61 -3.94 -8.96
N LYS A 36 9.73 -4.29 -10.24
CA LYS A 36 10.51 -3.50 -11.22
C LYS A 36 9.81 -2.18 -11.56
N LEU A 37 8.49 -2.21 -11.76
CA LEU A 37 7.70 -0.99 -12.02
C LEU A 37 7.77 -0.03 -10.83
N CYS A 38 7.61 -0.56 -9.61
CA CYS A 38 7.74 0.19 -8.37
C CYS A 38 9.13 0.82 -8.21
N LEU A 39 10.20 0.09 -8.55
CA LEU A 39 11.57 0.61 -8.52
C LEU A 39 11.84 1.68 -9.59
N GLN A 40 11.18 1.60 -10.75
CA GLN A 40 11.33 2.57 -11.84
C GLN A 40 10.62 3.91 -11.55
N ASP A 41 9.68 3.93 -10.63
CA ASP A 41 9.13 5.17 -10.08
C ASP A 41 10.16 5.83 -9.16
N GLU A 42 11.04 6.61 -9.80
CA GLU A 42 12.17 7.26 -9.16
C GLU A 42 11.73 8.24 -8.07
N GLN A 43 10.75 9.08 -8.38
CA GLN A 43 10.29 10.12 -7.46
C GLN A 43 9.75 9.49 -6.17
N ARG A 44 8.91 8.46 -6.32
CA ARG A 44 8.37 7.69 -5.20
C ARG A 44 9.45 6.99 -4.39
N THR A 45 10.31 6.25 -5.07
CA THR A 45 11.33 5.43 -4.41
C THR A 45 12.29 6.33 -3.62
N LYS A 46 12.75 7.44 -4.20
CA LYS A 46 13.64 8.39 -3.52
C LYS A 46 12.95 9.08 -2.34
N ALA A 47 11.68 9.48 -2.47
CA ALA A 47 10.93 10.05 -1.35
C ALA A 47 10.83 9.08 -0.15
N LEU A 48 10.58 7.79 -0.42
CA LEU A 48 10.58 6.76 0.63
C LEU A 48 11.98 6.56 1.24
N MET A 49 13.03 6.54 0.42
CA MET A 49 14.42 6.43 0.89
C MET A 49 14.82 7.62 1.78
N ASP A 50 14.40 8.83 1.43
CA ASP A 50 14.68 10.03 2.21
C ASP A 50 13.97 9.99 3.57
N ILE A 51 12.70 9.55 3.61
CA ILE A 51 11.97 9.32 4.88
C ILE A 51 12.71 8.30 5.75
N ILE A 52 13.17 7.18 5.17
CA ILE A 52 13.94 6.16 5.90
C ILE A 52 15.25 6.77 6.42
N SER A 53 15.96 7.53 5.61
CA SER A 53 17.21 8.21 5.99
C SER A 53 17.01 9.17 7.17
N GLU A 54 15.91 9.93 7.18
CA GLU A 54 15.59 10.90 8.23
C GLU A 54 15.12 10.25 9.54
N THR A 55 14.50 9.08 9.48
CA THR A 55 13.83 8.46 10.64
C THR A 55 14.53 7.21 11.17
N THR A 56 15.52 6.68 10.45
CA THR A 56 16.35 5.58 10.94
C THR A 56 17.23 6.08 12.10
N LEU A 57 17.04 5.48 13.27
CA LEU A 57 17.93 5.69 14.40
C LEU A 57 19.15 4.78 14.25
N PRO A 58 20.38 5.26 14.52
CA PRO A 58 21.57 4.42 14.51
C PRO A 58 21.42 3.20 15.43
N ASP A 59 22.11 2.12 15.07
CA ASP A 59 22.20 0.89 15.85
C ASP A 59 20.88 0.11 16.06
N THR A 60 19.81 0.46 15.34
CA THR A 60 18.50 -0.20 15.41
C THR A 60 18.38 -1.45 14.55
N LEU A 61 17.46 -2.34 14.93
CA LEU A 61 17.09 -3.51 14.12
C LEU A 61 15.86 -3.19 13.26
N GLY A 62 15.93 -3.53 11.97
CA GLY A 62 14.87 -3.29 11.02
C GLY A 62 14.27 -4.57 10.44
N ALA A 63 13.04 -4.49 9.95
CA ALA A 63 12.43 -5.48 9.07
C ALA A 63 11.89 -4.79 7.81
N ASP A 64 12.23 -5.33 6.64
CA ASP A 64 11.71 -4.90 5.34
C ASP A 64 10.85 -6.04 4.78
N ILE A 65 9.53 -5.86 4.79
CA ILE A 65 8.56 -6.92 4.46
C ILE A 65 7.87 -6.66 3.12
N GLY A 66 7.93 -7.67 2.23
CA GLY A 66 7.60 -7.46 0.83
C GLY A 66 8.70 -6.67 0.12
N ALA A 67 9.96 -7.03 0.37
CA ALA A 67 11.11 -6.19 0.06
C ALA A 67 11.26 -5.89 -1.45
N GLY A 68 10.76 -6.76 -2.34
CA GLY A 68 10.88 -6.60 -3.79
C GLY A 68 12.35 -6.50 -4.20
N SER A 69 12.78 -5.32 -4.64
CA SER A 69 14.20 -5.06 -4.97
C SER A 69 15.12 -4.92 -3.76
N GLY A 70 14.57 -4.76 -2.55
CA GLY A 70 15.29 -4.48 -1.31
C GLY A 70 15.80 -3.05 -1.18
N ILE A 71 15.47 -2.15 -2.11
CA ILE A 71 15.98 -0.77 -2.11
C ILE A 71 15.71 -0.03 -0.80
N LEU A 72 14.52 -0.21 -0.21
CA LEU A 72 14.15 0.43 1.05
C LEU A 72 14.91 -0.17 2.23
N GLY A 73 15.06 -1.49 2.28
CA GLY A 73 15.95 -2.17 3.23
C GLY A 73 17.41 -1.73 3.13
N PHE A 74 17.93 -1.52 1.92
CA PHE A 74 19.28 -0.97 1.72
C PHE A 74 19.37 0.49 2.17
N ALA A 75 18.33 1.30 1.97
CA ALA A 75 18.27 2.67 2.48
C ALA A 75 18.35 2.69 4.01
N PHE A 76 17.67 1.77 4.70
CA PHE A 76 17.74 1.62 6.15
C PHE A 76 19.17 1.30 6.63
N LEU A 77 19.83 0.32 6.01
CA LEU A 77 21.22 -0.02 6.35
C LEU A 77 22.19 1.13 6.03
N ASN A 78 21.99 1.81 4.90
CA ASN A 78 22.78 2.96 4.49
C ASN A 78 22.64 4.16 5.45
N ALA A 79 21.46 4.33 6.06
CA ALA A 79 21.18 5.34 7.08
C ALA A 79 21.84 5.03 8.43
N GLY A 80 22.35 3.81 8.63
CA GLY A 80 23.04 3.38 9.86
C GLY A 80 22.24 2.41 10.72
N GLY A 81 21.16 1.81 10.19
CA GLY A 81 20.53 0.66 10.82
C GLY A 81 21.52 -0.49 10.99
N ARG A 82 21.47 -1.17 12.14
CA ARG A 82 22.45 -2.19 12.53
C ARG A 82 22.29 -3.50 11.78
N TYR A 83 21.04 -3.94 11.67
CA TYR A 83 20.71 -5.23 11.12
C TYR A 83 19.31 -5.21 10.50
N LEU A 84 19.14 -5.85 9.35
CA LEU A 84 17.86 -5.93 8.67
C LEU A 84 17.40 -7.38 8.45
N PHE A 85 16.15 -7.66 8.81
CA PHE A 85 15.41 -8.83 8.33
C PHE A 85 14.65 -8.46 7.06
N SER A 86 15.15 -8.84 5.90
CA SER A 86 14.46 -8.65 4.63
C SER A 86 13.62 -9.89 4.32
N VAL A 87 12.32 -9.71 4.08
CA VAL A 87 11.38 -10.80 3.77
C VAL A 87 10.80 -10.57 2.39
N GLU A 88 11.03 -11.53 1.50
CA GLU A 88 10.56 -11.49 0.12
C GLU A 88 10.02 -12.87 -0.29
N LYS A 89 8.82 -12.88 -0.89
CA LYS A 89 8.15 -14.13 -1.27
C LYS A 89 8.74 -14.74 -2.54
N SER A 90 9.17 -13.91 -3.48
CA SER A 90 9.80 -14.32 -4.74
C SER A 90 11.24 -14.80 -4.48
N PRO A 91 11.55 -16.09 -4.74
CA PRO A 91 12.92 -16.59 -4.60
C PRO A 91 13.92 -15.81 -5.45
N ARG A 92 13.50 -15.39 -6.63
CA ARG A 92 14.32 -14.60 -7.56
C ARG A 92 14.72 -13.25 -6.97
N TRP A 93 13.77 -12.52 -6.39
CA TRP A 93 14.06 -11.23 -5.76
C TRP A 93 14.85 -11.40 -4.46
N ALA A 94 14.58 -12.44 -3.69
CA ALA A 94 15.40 -12.76 -2.52
C ALA A 94 16.87 -13.03 -2.90
N ASP A 95 17.12 -13.77 -3.98
CA ASP A 95 18.48 -14.01 -4.49
C ASP A 95 19.14 -12.73 -5.02
N PHE A 96 18.37 -11.85 -5.66
CA PHE A 96 18.83 -10.51 -6.04
C PHE A 96 19.31 -9.72 -4.83
N ILE A 97 18.48 -9.63 -3.78
CA ILE A 97 18.80 -8.90 -2.55
C ILE A 97 20.07 -9.46 -1.92
N ARG A 98 20.22 -10.79 -1.83
CA ARG A 98 21.44 -11.43 -1.31
C ARG A 98 22.68 -11.01 -2.12
N LYS A 99 22.64 -11.14 -3.45
CA LYS A 99 23.75 -10.75 -4.33
C LYS A 99 24.12 -9.27 -4.14
N LEU A 100 23.11 -8.40 -4.13
CA LEU A 100 23.31 -6.96 -4.02
C LEU A 100 23.82 -6.57 -2.63
N ALA A 101 23.37 -7.25 -1.57
CA ALA A 101 23.90 -7.06 -0.21
C ALA A 101 25.41 -7.37 -0.14
N TYR A 102 25.90 -8.40 -0.84
CA TYR A 102 27.35 -8.64 -0.94
C TYR A 102 28.07 -7.51 -1.68
N GLN A 103 27.53 -7.06 -2.82
CA GLN A 103 28.13 -5.98 -3.62
C GLN A 103 28.20 -4.63 -2.87
N LEU A 104 27.17 -4.34 -2.07
CA LEU A 104 27.08 -3.12 -1.27
C LEU A 104 27.83 -3.23 0.08
N GLY A 105 28.30 -4.42 0.46
CA GLY A 105 28.98 -4.64 1.76
C GLY A 105 28.03 -4.78 2.96
N PHE A 106 26.74 -5.03 2.71
CA PHE A 106 25.70 -5.20 3.74
C PHE A 106 25.36 -6.65 4.09
N HIS A 107 25.99 -7.64 3.44
CA HIS A 107 25.68 -9.06 3.62
C HIS A 107 25.80 -9.57 5.08
N GLU A 108 26.67 -8.99 5.91
CA GLU A 108 26.76 -9.35 7.34
C GLU A 108 25.72 -8.63 8.22
N GLN A 109 25.08 -7.58 7.70
CA GLN A 109 24.08 -6.74 8.38
C GLN A 109 22.65 -7.04 7.91
N MET A 110 22.45 -8.09 7.12
CA MET A 110 21.14 -8.44 6.61
C MET A 110 20.94 -9.95 6.60
N LYS A 111 19.73 -10.37 6.95
CA LYS A 111 19.24 -11.71 6.64
C LYS A 111 18.04 -11.64 5.70
N VAL A 112 18.14 -12.37 4.60
CA VAL A 112 17.07 -12.44 3.59
C VAL A 112 16.29 -13.75 3.74
N TYR A 113 15.01 -13.63 4.10
CA TYR A 113 14.05 -14.73 4.15
C TYR A 113 13.30 -14.81 2.82
N THR A 114 13.38 -15.96 2.17
CA THR A 114 12.50 -16.29 1.03
C THR A 114 11.21 -16.87 1.58
N ALA A 115 10.25 -16.01 1.93
CA ALA A 115 9.04 -16.41 2.66
C ALA A 115 7.88 -15.44 2.46
N ASP A 116 6.66 -15.89 2.80
CA ASP A 116 5.48 -15.03 2.83
C ASP A 116 5.44 -14.22 4.13
N ALA A 117 5.46 -12.88 4.02
CA ALA A 117 5.48 -11.99 5.18
C ALA A 117 4.27 -12.14 6.12
N THR A 118 3.14 -12.67 5.63
CA THR A 118 1.93 -12.91 6.43
C THR A 118 2.08 -14.08 7.41
N THR A 119 3.07 -14.96 7.21
CA THR A 119 3.25 -16.19 8.00
C THR A 119 4.70 -16.49 8.39
N VAL A 120 5.67 -15.69 7.92
CA VAL A 120 7.09 -15.87 8.22
C VAL A 120 7.35 -15.88 9.72
N ARG A 121 8.27 -16.76 10.14
CA ARG A 121 8.83 -16.77 11.49
C ARG A 121 10.25 -16.24 11.43
N LEU A 122 10.48 -15.12 12.10
CA LEU A 122 11.82 -14.56 12.23
C LEU A 122 12.57 -15.30 13.34
N GLU A 123 13.87 -15.47 13.17
CA GLU A 123 14.71 -16.04 14.22
C GLU A 123 14.69 -15.17 15.50
N PRO A 124 14.95 -15.78 16.67
CA PRO A 124 15.02 -15.04 17.92
C PRO A 124 16.07 -13.93 17.83
N HIS A 125 15.63 -12.70 17.99
CA HIS A 125 16.47 -11.51 17.99
C HIS A 125 15.98 -10.51 19.04
N PRO A 126 16.80 -9.52 19.41
CA PRO A 126 16.29 -8.31 20.05
C PRO A 126 15.10 -7.76 19.25
N PRO A 127 14.13 -7.10 19.92
CA PRO A 127 12.94 -6.58 19.25
C PRO A 127 13.28 -5.69 18.04
N ILE A 128 12.46 -5.76 16.99
CA ILE A 128 12.59 -4.92 15.78
C ILE A 128 12.16 -3.50 16.12
N ASP A 129 13.01 -2.51 15.86
CA ASP A 129 12.76 -1.10 16.12
C ASP A 129 12.23 -0.34 14.91
N TYR A 130 12.35 -0.92 13.71
CA TYR A 130 11.90 -0.28 12.48
C TYR A 130 11.23 -1.30 11.54
N VAL A 131 9.99 -1.04 11.12
CA VAL A 131 9.25 -1.88 10.17
C VAL A 131 8.96 -1.10 8.90
N ILE A 132 9.48 -1.59 7.77
CA ILE A 132 9.24 -1.08 6.42
C ILE A 132 8.30 -2.06 5.72
N ALA A 133 7.17 -1.56 5.21
CA ALA A 133 6.15 -2.37 4.58
C ALA A 133 5.51 -1.63 3.40
N GLU A 134 6.10 -1.77 2.22
CA GLU A 134 5.58 -1.20 0.97
C GLU A 134 4.69 -2.19 0.21
N LEU A 135 3.79 -2.85 0.93
CA LEU A 135 2.79 -3.77 0.39
C LEU A 135 1.45 -3.05 0.21
N VAL A 136 1.44 -1.90 -0.46
CA VAL A 136 0.29 -1.02 -0.50
C VAL A 136 -0.46 -1.11 -1.83
N SER A 137 -1.78 -1.15 -1.73
CA SER A 137 -2.70 -0.96 -2.85
C SER A 137 -3.82 0.00 -2.46
N THR A 138 -4.51 0.58 -3.44
CA THR A 138 -5.67 1.44 -3.20
C THR A 138 -6.74 0.72 -2.39
N GLY A 139 -7.21 1.36 -1.32
CA GLY A 139 -8.09 0.77 -0.32
C GLY A 139 -7.51 -0.47 0.39
N LEU A 140 -6.19 -0.67 0.44
CA LEU A 140 -5.58 -1.85 1.10
C LEU A 140 -6.16 -3.20 0.64
N SER A 141 -6.61 -3.23 -0.61
CA SER A 141 -7.57 -4.23 -1.07
C SER A 141 -6.92 -5.42 -1.76
N ARG A 142 -5.74 -5.25 -2.33
CA ARG A 142 -5.07 -6.29 -3.13
C ARG A 142 -3.84 -6.85 -2.43
N GLU A 143 -3.07 -5.98 -1.80
CA GLU A 143 -1.81 -6.35 -1.16
C GLU A 143 -1.99 -6.59 0.34
N PRO A 144 -1.31 -7.61 0.90
CA PRO A 144 -1.58 -8.08 2.27
C PRO A 144 -0.84 -7.25 3.33
N LEU A 145 -0.84 -5.91 3.23
CA LEU A 145 -0.13 -5.01 4.15
C LEU A 145 -0.47 -5.31 5.61
N VAL A 146 -1.78 -5.32 5.91
CA VAL A 146 -2.28 -5.43 7.27
C VAL A 146 -1.94 -6.79 7.87
N GLN A 147 -2.07 -7.86 7.08
CA GLN A 147 -1.73 -9.21 7.50
C GLN A 147 -0.23 -9.35 7.75
N ALA A 148 0.61 -8.82 6.86
CA ALA A 148 2.05 -8.86 6.98
C ALA A 148 2.53 -8.07 8.21
N VAL A 149 2.04 -6.84 8.40
CA VAL A 149 2.35 -6.02 9.58
C VAL A 149 1.87 -6.69 10.88
N LYS A 150 0.67 -7.28 10.91
CA LYS A 150 0.17 -8.03 12.07
C LYS A 150 1.09 -9.19 12.44
N ASN A 151 1.59 -9.93 11.45
CA ASN A 151 2.54 -11.00 11.70
C ASN A 151 3.88 -10.46 12.22
N ILE A 152 4.43 -9.39 11.65
CA ILE A 152 5.73 -8.87 12.07
C ILE A 152 5.70 -8.16 13.43
N ARG A 153 4.58 -7.53 13.79
CA ARG A 153 4.46 -6.77 15.04
C ARG A 153 4.76 -7.60 16.29
N GLN A 154 4.55 -8.92 16.27
CA GLN A 154 4.89 -9.77 17.41
C GLN A 154 6.40 -9.81 17.73
N TYR A 155 7.24 -9.42 16.77
CA TYR A 155 8.70 -9.30 16.92
C TYR A 155 9.15 -7.85 17.14
N ALA A 156 8.25 -6.87 17.03
CA ALA A 156 8.57 -5.46 17.11
C ALA A 156 8.67 -4.97 18.55
N SER A 157 9.52 -3.97 18.78
CA SER A 157 9.58 -3.26 20.06
C SER A 157 8.30 -2.42 20.24
N PRO A 158 7.88 -2.12 21.48
CA PRO A 158 6.71 -1.27 21.73
C PRO A 158 6.82 0.15 21.11
N ASN A 159 8.04 0.61 20.85
CA ASN A 159 8.34 1.92 20.27
C ASN A 159 8.83 1.81 18.82
N ALA A 160 8.56 0.70 18.15
CA ALA A 160 9.00 0.50 16.78
C ALA A 160 8.43 1.59 15.86
N ILE A 161 9.26 2.07 14.95
CA ILE A 161 8.91 3.00 13.88
C ILE A 161 8.31 2.20 12.73
N TYR A 162 7.22 2.69 12.13
CA TYR A 162 6.55 2.04 11.01
C TYR A 162 6.54 2.94 9.79
N LEU A 163 6.86 2.37 8.63
CA LEU A 163 6.71 2.97 7.32
C LEU A 163 5.83 2.06 6.45
N PRO A 164 4.56 2.43 6.18
CA PRO A 164 3.86 3.63 6.66
C PRO A 164 3.44 3.54 8.15
N LEU A 165 3.23 4.69 8.79
CA LEU A 165 2.67 4.78 10.15
C LEU A 165 1.14 4.70 10.12
N TRP A 166 0.52 5.44 9.20
CA TRP A 166 -0.91 5.40 8.94
C TRP A 166 -1.21 5.15 7.47
N VAL A 167 -2.35 4.50 7.23
CA VAL A 167 -2.99 4.42 5.93
C VAL A 167 -4.38 4.99 6.05
N ILE A 168 -4.73 5.94 5.17
CA ILE A 168 -6.03 6.62 5.15
C ILE A 168 -6.67 6.31 3.81
N SER A 169 -7.86 5.74 3.81
CA SER A 169 -8.62 5.48 2.59
C SER A 169 -9.83 6.38 2.47
N GLU A 170 -9.99 6.95 1.28
CA GLU A 170 -11.02 7.94 0.95
C GLU A 170 -11.91 7.44 -0.18
N ILE A 171 -13.15 7.93 -0.19
CA ILE A 171 -14.13 7.65 -1.24
C ILE A 171 -14.71 8.95 -1.80
N VAL A 172 -14.90 8.98 -3.11
CA VAL A 172 -15.60 10.03 -3.85
C VAL A 172 -16.63 9.38 -4.76
N VAL A 173 -17.87 9.88 -4.79
CA VAL A 173 -18.84 9.45 -5.82
C VAL A 173 -18.69 10.35 -7.02
N HIS A 174 -18.73 9.78 -8.21
CA HIS A 174 -18.57 10.50 -9.48
C HIS A 174 -19.76 10.29 -10.42
N THR A 175 -19.96 11.30 -11.27
CA THR A 175 -20.72 11.17 -12.52
C THR A 175 -19.79 10.74 -13.65
N GLY A 176 -20.31 10.17 -14.74
CA GLY A 176 -19.54 9.70 -15.88
C GLY A 176 -19.25 8.20 -15.77
N ARG A 177 -19.20 7.49 -16.90
CA ARG A 177 -19.06 6.02 -16.93
C ARG A 177 -17.67 5.50 -16.55
N ARG A 178 -16.63 6.34 -16.43
CA ARG A 178 -15.26 5.92 -16.08
C ARG A 178 -14.40 7.10 -15.64
N SER A 179 -13.33 6.86 -14.88
CA SER A 179 -12.28 7.87 -14.67
C SER A 179 -11.70 8.29 -16.03
N GLY A 180 -11.67 9.60 -16.30
CA GLY A 180 -11.26 10.17 -17.60
C GLY A 180 -12.09 11.38 -18.02
N ASN A 181 -11.96 11.78 -19.29
CA ASN A 181 -12.64 12.96 -19.86
C ASN A 181 -14.16 12.87 -19.68
N GLY A 182 -14.70 13.72 -18.81
CA GLY A 182 -16.13 13.82 -18.51
C GLY A 182 -16.55 13.30 -17.14
N SER A 183 -15.67 12.58 -16.42
CA SER A 183 -15.93 12.27 -15.01
C SER A 183 -15.86 13.53 -14.16
N LYS A 184 -16.82 13.71 -13.26
CA LYS A 184 -16.85 14.84 -12.33
C LYS A 184 -17.20 14.33 -10.94
N PRO A 185 -16.52 14.83 -9.89
CA PRO A 185 -16.87 14.49 -8.52
C PRO A 185 -18.28 14.99 -8.23
N LEU A 186 -19.13 14.08 -7.78
CA LEU A 186 -20.49 14.35 -7.33
C LEU A 186 -20.50 14.72 -5.84
N THR A 187 -19.48 14.27 -5.09
CA THR A 187 -19.30 14.51 -3.65
C THR A 187 -17.90 15.06 -3.38
N LYS A 188 -17.65 15.57 -2.17
CA LYS A 188 -16.27 15.74 -1.68
C LYS A 188 -15.67 14.37 -1.29
N PRO A 189 -14.34 14.23 -1.23
CA PRO A 189 -13.70 13.08 -0.60
C PRO A 189 -14.16 12.93 0.85
N LYS A 190 -14.36 11.68 1.27
CA LYS A 190 -14.65 11.32 2.65
C LYS A 190 -13.82 10.11 3.05
N ILE A 191 -13.20 10.18 4.22
CA ILE A 191 -12.48 9.06 4.81
C ILE A 191 -13.49 7.98 5.18
N TYR A 192 -13.20 6.74 4.77
CA TYR A 192 -14.00 5.57 5.15
C TYR A 192 -13.21 4.56 5.96
N ASP A 193 -11.87 4.60 5.91
CA ASP A 193 -11.01 3.72 6.69
C ASP A 193 -9.72 4.43 7.09
N VAL A 194 -9.22 4.10 8.28
CA VAL A 194 -7.96 4.60 8.84
C VAL A 194 -7.27 3.47 9.60
N VAL A 195 -6.08 3.09 9.15
CA VAL A 195 -5.29 2.02 9.74
C VAL A 195 -4.03 2.59 10.38
N HIS A 196 -3.90 2.38 11.70
CA HIS A 196 -2.67 2.65 12.45
C HIS A 196 -1.81 1.38 12.54
N MET A 197 -0.66 1.34 11.87
CA MET A 197 0.15 0.12 11.76
C MET A 197 0.61 -0.47 13.11
N PRO A 198 1.07 0.34 14.09
CA PRO A 198 1.44 -0.17 15.41
C PRO A 198 0.30 -0.89 16.15
N SER A 199 -0.96 -0.53 15.91
CA SER A 199 -2.10 -1.05 16.70
C SER A 199 -3.19 -1.74 15.89
N VAL A 200 -2.99 -1.96 14.58
CA VAL A 200 -4.02 -2.57 13.72
C VAL A 200 -4.44 -3.95 14.21
N SER A 201 -5.75 -4.13 14.38
CA SER A 201 -6.38 -5.40 14.74
C SER A 201 -7.40 -5.86 13.70
N ALA A 202 -8.05 -4.92 13.02
CA ALA A 202 -9.01 -5.15 11.95
C ALA A 202 -8.46 -6.09 10.86
N THR A 203 -9.36 -6.80 10.20
CA THR A 203 -9.06 -7.70 9.07
C THR A 203 -9.67 -7.19 7.77
N GLY A 204 -10.46 -6.13 7.83
CA GLY A 204 -11.18 -5.56 6.71
C GLY A 204 -11.97 -4.32 7.11
N VAL A 205 -12.78 -3.86 6.17
CA VAL A 205 -13.70 -2.73 6.28
C VAL A 205 -15.12 -3.26 6.19
N ASP A 206 -16.00 -2.84 7.09
CA ASP A 206 -17.47 -2.99 6.99
C ASP A 206 -18.09 -1.70 7.55
N CYS A 207 -18.46 -0.77 6.66
CA CYS A 207 -18.97 0.53 7.06
C CYS A 207 -19.98 1.11 6.06
N GLU A 208 -20.76 2.07 6.52
CA GLU A 208 -21.58 2.93 5.66
C GLU A 208 -21.05 4.36 5.68
N VAL A 209 -20.89 4.94 4.50
CA VAL A 209 -20.37 6.29 4.29
C VAL A 209 -21.48 7.15 3.72
N GLU A 210 -21.96 8.10 4.51
CA GLU A 210 -22.90 9.12 4.05
C GLU A 210 -22.15 10.28 3.38
N LEU A 211 -22.48 10.60 2.14
CA LEU A 211 -21.84 11.64 1.34
C LEU A 211 -22.89 12.65 0.88
N GLU A 212 -22.56 13.93 0.90
CA GLU A 212 -23.43 14.98 0.39
C GLU A 212 -23.07 15.33 -1.06
N ALA A 213 -24.07 15.37 -1.93
CA ALA A 213 -23.90 15.76 -3.32
C ALA A 213 -23.59 17.27 -3.41
N ILE A 214 -22.42 17.61 -3.98
CA ILE A 214 -22.00 18.99 -4.26
C ILE A 214 -22.28 19.42 -5.71
N ASN A 215 -22.62 18.46 -6.56
CA ASN A 215 -23.02 18.68 -7.94
C ASN A 215 -24.32 17.92 -8.21
N GLU A 216 -25.03 18.33 -9.26
CA GLU A 216 -26.12 17.53 -9.79
C GLU A 216 -25.61 16.47 -10.76
N GLY A 217 -26.19 15.27 -10.73
CA GLY A 217 -25.81 14.25 -11.69
C GLY A 217 -26.25 12.85 -11.32
N LYS A 218 -25.84 11.88 -12.13
CA LYS A 218 -26.08 10.47 -11.85
C LYS A 218 -24.86 9.89 -11.15
N PRO A 219 -24.99 9.24 -9.99
CA PRO A 219 -23.90 8.49 -9.39
C PRO A 219 -23.63 7.26 -10.28
N GLU A 220 -22.47 7.21 -10.94
CA GLU A 220 -22.15 6.18 -11.92
C GLU A 220 -20.93 5.34 -11.52
N HIS A 221 -20.02 5.88 -10.72
CA HIS A 221 -18.93 5.12 -10.10
C HIS A 221 -18.52 5.75 -8.76
N VAL A 222 -17.82 4.99 -7.93
CA VAL A 222 -17.04 5.52 -6.81
C VAL A 222 -15.56 5.44 -7.14
N ALA A 223 -14.82 6.49 -6.83
CA ALA A 223 -13.38 6.50 -6.86
C ALA A 223 -12.88 6.31 -5.42
N LEU A 224 -12.00 5.32 -5.24
CA LEU A 224 -11.29 5.08 -4.00
C LEU A 224 -9.86 5.61 -4.14
N ASP A 225 -9.36 6.16 -3.05
CA ASP A 225 -8.00 6.68 -2.96
C ASP A 225 -7.36 6.25 -1.63
N THR A 226 -6.04 6.20 -1.60
CA THR A 226 -5.25 5.85 -0.41
C THR A 226 -4.13 6.85 -0.21
N THR A 227 -4.07 7.43 0.98
CA THR A 227 -2.96 8.27 1.42
C THR A 227 -2.16 7.54 2.49
N LEU A 228 -0.85 7.48 2.30
CA LEU A 228 0.09 6.97 3.28
C LEU A 228 0.67 8.11 4.12
N ILE A 229 0.76 7.92 5.42
CA ILE A 229 1.45 8.83 6.33
C ILE A 229 2.72 8.17 6.84
N GLY A 230 3.85 8.85 6.67
CA GLY A 230 5.15 8.40 7.15
C GLY A 230 5.31 8.51 8.67
N PRO A 231 6.40 7.96 9.22
CA PRO A 231 6.71 8.05 10.64
C PRO A 231 6.94 9.47 11.16
N ASN A 232 7.28 10.41 10.28
CA ASN A 232 7.37 11.84 10.59
C ASN A 232 6.00 12.56 10.62
N GLY A 233 4.90 11.83 10.42
CA GLY A 233 3.55 12.38 10.38
C GLY A 233 3.18 13.09 9.08
N LEU A 234 4.06 13.08 8.08
CA LEU A 234 3.83 13.72 6.79
C LEU A 234 3.26 12.72 5.78
N PRO A 235 2.39 13.17 4.85
CA PRO A 235 1.97 12.34 3.72
C PRO A 235 3.18 11.95 2.87
N ILE A 236 3.28 10.67 2.51
CA ILE A 236 4.36 10.15 1.65
C ILE A 236 4.14 10.59 0.20
N GLY A 237 2.89 10.90 -0.18
CA GLY A 237 2.47 11.28 -1.52
C GLY A 237 1.41 10.33 -2.07
N LYS A 238 0.72 10.75 -3.15
CA LYS A 238 -0.12 9.88 -3.97
C LYS A 238 0.70 9.50 -5.19
N PHE A 239 1.25 8.29 -5.21
CA PHE A 239 2.00 7.80 -6.36
C PHE A 239 1.14 6.81 -7.12
N ASP A 240 1.01 7.02 -8.43
CA ASP A 240 0.13 6.21 -9.29
C ASP A 240 0.54 4.72 -9.28
N THR A 241 1.83 4.43 -9.07
CA THR A 241 2.37 3.06 -8.97
C THR A 241 2.07 2.37 -7.65
N LEU A 242 1.86 3.13 -6.56
CA LEU A 242 1.48 2.63 -5.24
C LEU A 242 -0.04 2.51 -5.08
N CYS A 243 -0.76 3.57 -5.44
CA CYS A 243 -2.15 3.81 -5.05
C CYS A 243 -2.91 4.58 -6.13
N GLY A 244 -2.77 4.21 -7.40
CA GLY A 244 -3.60 4.80 -8.46
C GLY A 244 -5.09 4.73 -8.11
N SER A 245 -5.82 5.82 -8.35
CA SER A 245 -7.25 5.89 -7.98
C SER A 245 -8.02 4.73 -8.61
N PHE A 246 -8.70 3.97 -7.77
CA PHE A 246 -9.44 2.79 -8.18
C PHE A 246 -10.92 3.14 -8.35
N SER A 247 -11.48 2.93 -9.53
CA SER A 247 -12.87 3.27 -9.82
C SER A 247 -13.74 2.02 -9.84
N VAL A 248 -14.74 1.96 -8.98
CA VAL A 248 -15.74 0.89 -8.95
C VAL A 248 -17.03 1.39 -9.59
N PRO A 249 -17.48 0.80 -10.72
CA PRO A 249 -18.74 1.17 -11.32
C PRO A 249 -19.88 0.84 -10.36
N LEU A 250 -20.84 1.75 -10.30
CA LEU A 250 -22.00 1.62 -9.47
C LEU A 250 -23.08 0.84 -10.24
N SER A 251 -23.18 -0.47 -9.98
CA SER A 251 -24.33 -1.29 -10.40
C SER A 251 -25.43 -1.27 -9.33
N PHE A 252 -26.62 -0.80 -9.69
CA PHE A 252 -27.80 -0.91 -8.83
C PHE A 252 -28.43 -2.28 -9.06
N GLU A 253 -28.12 -3.26 -8.21
CA GLU A 253 -28.91 -4.50 -8.12
C GLU A 253 -29.92 -4.36 -6.99
N ASP A 254 -31.18 -4.69 -7.25
CA ASP A 254 -32.31 -4.65 -6.31
C ASP A 254 -32.18 -5.79 -5.27
N PRO A 255 -31.87 -5.50 -3.99
CA PRO A 255 -31.92 -6.49 -2.93
C PRO A 255 -33.16 -6.18 -2.10
N SER A 256 -34.25 -6.90 -2.34
CA SER A 256 -35.48 -6.84 -1.55
C SER A 256 -35.22 -6.97 -0.04
N ALA A 257 -34.89 -5.86 0.63
CA ALA A 257 -34.93 -5.62 2.07
C ALA A 257 -34.65 -4.11 2.34
N SER A 258 -35.76 -3.39 2.44
CA SER A 258 -35.98 -2.13 3.19
C SER A 258 -35.24 -0.84 2.82
N LEU A 259 -35.38 -0.33 1.60
CA LEU A 259 -36.21 0.87 1.34
C LEU A 259 -36.39 1.12 -0.18
N LEU A 260 -37.58 0.74 -0.68
CA LEU A 260 -38.31 1.18 -1.87
C LEU A 260 -37.64 2.15 -2.87
N VAL A 261 -37.19 1.62 -4.01
CA VAL A 261 -37.72 1.99 -5.34
C VAL A 261 -37.79 0.73 -6.22
N LYS A 262 -39.00 0.20 -6.43
CA LYS A 262 -39.29 -0.72 -7.55
C LYS A 262 -39.36 0.12 -8.81
N MET A 263 -38.56 -0.17 -9.85
CA MET A 263 -39.00 -0.02 -11.24
C MET A 263 -38.31 -1.03 -12.15
N ALA A 264 -39.11 -1.79 -12.89
CA ALA A 264 -38.68 -2.65 -13.98
C ALA A 264 -38.42 -1.80 -15.23
N GLY A 265 -37.19 -1.80 -15.75
CA GLY A 265 -36.78 -1.09 -16.96
C GLY A 265 -35.26 -0.91 -17.02
N PRO A 266 -34.69 -0.55 -18.19
CA PRO A 266 -33.24 -0.48 -18.39
C PRO A 266 -32.59 0.43 -17.35
N PHE A 267 -31.65 -0.15 -16.58
CA PHE A 267 -30.98 0.40 -15.40
C PHE A 267 -30.54 1.86 -15.60
N THR A 268 -31.34 2.82 -15.14
CA THR A 268 -30.94 4.22 -15.07
C THR A 268 -30.81 4.61 -13.60
N THR A 269 -29.60 4.95 -13.21
CA THR A 269 -29.30 5.45 -11.88
C THR A 269 -30.06 6.79 -11.67
N PRO A 270 -30.78 6.96 -10.54
CA PRO A 270 -31.53 8.18 -10.30
C PRO A 270 -30.58 9.37 -10.20
N LYS A 271 -30.97 10.50 -10.80
CA LYS A 271 -30.22 11.75 -10.68
C LYS A 271 -30.31 12.25 -9.24
N VAL A 272 -29.19 12.66 -8.66
CA VAL A 272 -29.14 13.38 -7.39
C VAL A 272 -29.03 14.89 -7.63
N SER A 273 -29.62 15.65 -6.72
CA SER A 273 -29.52 17.11 -6.64
C SER A 273 -28.49 17.51 -5.58
N ILE A 274 -27.97 18.73 -5.68
CA ILE A 274 -27.10 19.32 -4.65
C ILE A 274 -27.77 19.24 -3.28
N GLY A 275 -27.02 18.87 -2.24
CA GLY A 275 -27.49 18.71 -0.86
C GLY A 275 -28.17 17.37 -0.57
N GLN A 276 -28.48 16.55 -1.58
CA GLN A 276 -28.98 15.19 -1.34
C GLN A 276 -27.87 14.28 -0.80
N ARG A 277 -28.27 13.37 0.08
CA ARG A 277 -27.37 12.39 0.69
C ARG A 277 -27.28 11.14 -0.19
N ILE A 278 -26.07 10.63 -0.32
CA ILE A 278 -25.71 9.37 -0.98
C ILE A 278 -25.09 8.50 0.09
N ILE A 279 -25.69 7.34 0.35
CA ILE A 279 -25.12 6.36 1.28
C ILE A 279 -24.38 5.32 0.44
N VAL A 280 -23.15 4.99 0.83
CA VAL A 280 -22.35 3.94 0.20
C VAL A 280 -21.92 2.97 1.30
N ARG A 281 -22.35 1.70 1.19
CA ARG A 281 -21.82 0.63 2.03
C ARG A 281 -20.52 0.10 1.41
N ILE A 282 -19.53 -0.19 2.24
CA ILE A 282 -18.21 -0.71 1.86
C ILE A 282 -17.95 -1.93 2.76
N ASP A 283 -17.69 -3.08 2.14
CA ASP A 283 -17.45 -4.36 2.83
C ASP A 283 -16.39 -5.16 2.06
N TYR A 284 -15.21 -5.33 2.65
CA TYR A 284 -14.14 -6.20 2.11
C TYR A 284 -13.13 -6.58 3.21
N GLN A 285 -12.34 -7.63 2.99
CA GLN A 285 -11.18 -7.96 3.82
C GLN A 285 -9.90 -7.40 3.19
N TYR A 286 -8.97 -6.91 4.01
CA TYR A 286 -7.69 -6.39 3.52
C TYR A 286 -6.92 -7.47 2.76
N GLY A 287 -6.23 -7.10 1.67
CA GLY A 287 -5.44 -8.01 0.85
C GLY A 287 -6.25 -9.12 0.16
N GLU A 288 -7.58 -9.13 0.26
CA GLU A 288 -8.44 -10.02 -0.52
C GLU A 288 -8.95 -9.28 -1.76
N VAL A 289 -8.26 -9.55 -2.86
CA VAL A 289 -8.46 -9.06 -4.23
C VAL A 289 -9.86 -8.47 -4.55
N ILE A 290 -9.87 -7.22 -4.99
CA ILE A 290 -10.94 -6.62 -5.81
C ILE A 290 -10.51 -6.67 -7.27
N ASP A 291 -10.72 -7.80 -7.95
CA ASP A 291 -10.45 -7.86 -9.39
C ASP A 291 -11.73 -7.55 -10.17
N CYS A 292 -11.83 -6.32 -10.65
CA CYS A 292 -12.87 -5.94 -11.61
C CYS A 292 -12.43 -6.20 -13.06
N GLU A 293 -11.15 -6.51 -13.32
CA GLU A 293 -10.58 -6.53 -14.67
C GLU A 293 -10.71 -7.88 -15.39
N TYR A 294 -11.11 -8.96 -14.71
CA TYR A 294 -11.18 -10.31 -15.32
C TYR A 294 -12.51 -11.06 -15.21
N GLY A 295 -13.62 -10.34 -15.07
CA GLY A 295 -14.96 -10.90 -15.37
C GLY A 295 -15.47 -11.99 -14.43
N ARG A 296 -14.91 -12.12 -13.22
CA ARG A 296 -15.52 -12.92 -12.14
C ARG A 296 -15.38 -12.19 -10.80
N PRO A 297 -16.48 -11.78 -10.16
CA PRO A 297 -16.40 -11.21 -8.82
C PRO A 297 -16.10 -12.33 -7.82
N GLN A 298 -14.94 -12.28 -7.18
CA GLN A 298 -14.79 -12.87 -5.86
C GLN A 298 -14.74 -11.73 -4.84
N LYS A 299 -15.79 -11.66 -4.04
CA LYS A 299 -16.04 -10.73 -2.91
C LYS A 299 -16.47 -9.32 -3.35
N THR A 300 -17.64 -8.94 -2.84
CA THR A 300 -18.55 -7.93 -3.41
C THR A 300 -18.39 -6.61 -2.66
N PHE A 301 -18.05 -5.53 -3.36
CA PHE A 301 -18.43 -4.19 -2.89
C PHE A 301 -19.95 -4.12 -2.93
N ARG A 302 -20.61 -4.31 -1.79
CA ARG A 302 -22.05 -4.11 -1.68
C ARG A 302 -22.28 -2.66 -1.32
N TRP A 303 -22.87 -1.92 -2.23
CA TRP A 303 -23.19 -0.52 -2.02
C TRP A 303 -24.67 -0.31 -2.33
N SER A 304 -25.32 0.63 -1.63
CA SER A 304 -26.72 0.97 -1.88
C SER A 304 -26.94 2.45 -1.61
N CYS A 305 -27.25 3.22 -2.65
CA CYS A 305 -27.63 4.61 -2.50
C CYS A 305 -29.11 4.70 -2.12
N ARG A 306 -29.42 5.28 -0.95
CA ARG A 306 -30.77 5.66 -0.56
C ARG A 306 -30.89 7.17 -0.60
N LYS A 307 -31.90 7.67 -1.29
CA LYS A 307 -32.32 9.06 -1.18
C LYS A 307 -33.11 9.20 0.11
N LEU A 308 -32.61 10.01 1.04
CA LEU A 308 -33.38 10.44 2.22
C LEU A 308 -34.39 11.52 1.83
#